data_AF-A0A3A8LK39-F1
#
_entry.id   AF-A0A3A8LK39-F1
#
_cell.length_a   1.000
_cell.length_b   1.000
_cell.length_c   1.000
_cell.angle_alpha   90.00
_cell.angle_beta   90.00
_cell.angle_gamma   90.00
#
_symmetry.space_group_name_H-M   'P 1'
#
loop_
_entity.id
_entity.type
_entity.pdbx_description
1 polymer ?
#
loop_
_entity_poly.entity_id
_entity_poly.type
_entity_poly.pdbx_seq_one_letter_code
_entity_poly.pdbx_strand_id
1 'polypeptide(L)'
;MSRWDWYTPAPKKPPPEHGIKMKKAGATWWGQRWIEALENVLSGDSARLARGRTYARAGRTHDLLVKGGKVTAKVTGSRATPYTITIALAQLPAAAWTKAIVAMAGEARFSAELLAGRMPKEIDEVFHAAGTPLFPTQRTELVTSCSCPDWGDPCKHVAATHYVLGEALDRDPFLLFELRGRTKAQVLDALRSARGGEDTPAARKGRARSAREETNREAGSALKVPKVVLGKIKPADYDRAREAMPALHFSFDAPSSHGAVLRQLGVPAAWSADVSPAEMLSPLVRKAAEAARRIAMAEQDLQVAPDNEG
;
A
#
# COMPACT_ATOMS: atom_id res chain seq x y z
N MET A 1 44.49 -26.83 -36.08
CA MET A 1 44.77 -25.77 -35.08
C MET A 1 44.03 -24.51 -35.51
N SER A 2 42.87 -24.24 -34.90
CA SER A 2 41.99 -23.12 -35.24
C SER A 2 42.54 -21.78 -34.73
N ARG A 3 42.57 -20.79 -35.62
CA ARG A 3 43.23 -19.48 -35.52
C ARG A 3 42.49 -18.45 -34.62
N TRP A 4 41.93 -18.87 -33.47
CA TRP A 4 41.02 -18.02 -32.67
C TRP A 4 41.10 -18.25 -31.14
N ASP A 5 42.28 -18.52 -30.59
CA ASP A 5 42.43 -18.97 -29.18
C ASP A 5 42.86 -17.86 -28.19
N TRP A 6 42.79 -16.58 -28.55
CA TRP A 6 43.36 -15.48 -27.76
C TRP A 6 42.39 -14.79 -26.79
N TYR A 7 41.13 -15.22 -26.70
CA TYR A 7 40.15 -14.64 -25.78
C TYR A 7 39.40 -15.72 -24.98
N THR A 8 39.90 -16.02 -23.79
CA THR A 8 39.11 -16.71 -22.75
C THR A 8 38.37 -15.64 -21.93
N PRO A 9 37.03 -15.54 -22.02
CA PRO A 9 36.28 -14.61 -21.19
C PRO A 9 36.52 -14.96 -19.73
N ALA A 10 36.88 -13.95 -18.92
CA ALA A 10 37.07 -14.15 -17.49
C ALA A 10 35.85 -14.87 -16.87
N PRO A 11 36.07 -15.91 -16.06
CA PRO A 11 34.98 -16.68 -15.48
C PRO A 11 34.06 -15.77 -14.68
N LYS A 12 32.74 -15.98 -14.82
CA LYS A 12 31.75 -15.21 -14.07
C LYS A 12 31.97 -15.46 -12.58
N LYS A 13 31.98 -14.38 -11.79
CA LYS A 13 32.01 -14.54 -10.34
C LYS A 13 30.77 -15.30 -9.85
N PRO A 14 30.89 -16.06 -8.74
CA PRO A 14 29.73 -16.66 -8.11
C PRO A 14 28.72 -15.58 -7.71
N PRO A 15 27.42 -15.89 -7.67
CA PRO A 15 26.44 -14.98 -7.09
C PRO A 15 26.78 -14.70 -5.62
N PRO A 16 26.49 -13.50 -5.10
CA PRO A 16 26.71 -13.19 -3.71
C PRO A 16 25.77 -14.01 -2.81
N GLU A 17 26.17 -14.22 -1.56
CA GLU A 17 25.40 -14.99 -0.58
C GLU A 17 24.01 -14.38 -0.33
N HIS A 18 23.92 -13.05 -0.24
CA HIS A 18 22.69 -12.28 -0.11
C HIS A 18 22.02 -11.96 -1.47
N GLY A 19 22.35 -12.72 -2.51
CA GLY A 19 21.79 -12.59 -3.84
C GLY A 19 20.30 -12.94 -3.89
N ILE A 20 19.50 -12.06 -4.51
CA ILE A 20 18.06 -12.26 -4.68
C ILE A 20 17.84 -13.25 -5.82
N LYS A 21 17.57 -14.51 -5.48
CA LYS A 21 17.23 -15.57 -6.44
C LYS A 21 15.76 -15.47 -6.83
N MET A 22 15.50 -14.89 -8.00
CA MET A 22 14.16 -14.81 -8.55
C MET A 22 13.63 -16.21 -8.89
N LYS A 23 12.50 -16.60 -8.30
CA LYS A 23 11.79 -17.85 -8.58
C LYS A 23 10.86 -17.66 -9.77
N LYS A 24 9.93 -16.71 -9.67
CA LYS A 24 8.91 -16.43 -10.69
C LYS A 24 8.54 -14.94 -10.64
N ALA A 25 8.74 -14.26 -11.76
CA ALA A 25 8.20 -12.92 -11.98
C ALA A 25 6.89 -13.01 -12.76
N GLY A 26 5.93 -12.16 -12.41
CA GLY A 26 4.58 -12.18 -12.98
C GLY A 26 3.74 -13.35 -12.49
N ALA A 27 3.85 -13.68 -11.20
CA ALA A 27 2.96 -14.65 -10.56
C ALA A 27 1.56 -14.06 -10.27
N THR A 28 1.48 -12.74 -10.08
CA THR A 28 0.25 -11.97 -9.90
C THR A 28 -0.04 -11.14 -11.13
N TRP A 29 -1.26 -10.60 -11.23
CA TRP A 29 -1.63 -9.67 -12.29
C TRP A 29 -0.71 -8.44 -12.34
N TRP A 30 -0.28 -7.90 -11.18
CA TRP A 30 0.61 -6.74 -11.08
C TRP A 30 1.99 -7.02 -11.65
N GLY A 31 2.61 -8.12 -11.22
CA GLY A 31 3.91 -8.52 -11.74
C GLY A 31 3.83 -8.84 -13.22
N GLN A 32 2.75 -9.49 -13.69
CA GLN A 32 2.58 -9.79 -15.10
C GLN A 32 2.47 -8.51 -15.92
N ARG A 33 1.60 -7.59 -15.52
CA ARG A 33 1.40 -6.30 -16.18
C ARG A 33 2.67 -5.45 -16.19
N TRP A 34 3.45 -5.49 -15.10
CA TRP A 34 4.75 -4.86 -15.03
C TRP A 34 5.75 -5.43 -16.03
N ILE A 35 5.88 -6.76 -16.10
CA ILE A 35 6.78 -7.42 -17.05
C ILE A 35 6.36 -7.10 -18.49
N GLU A 36 5.08 -7.18 -18.82
CA GLU A 36 4.56 -6.84 -20.14
C GLU A 36 4.83 -5.38 -20.50
N ALA A 37 4.51 -4.45 -19.60
CA ALA A 37 4.74 -3.02 -19.83
C ALA A 37 6.20 -2.74 -20.12
N LEU A 38 7.12 -3.34 -19.36
CA LEU A 38 8.55 -3.16 -19.56
C LEU A 38 9.10 -3.83 -20.82
N GLU A 39 8.69 -5.05 -21.12
CA GLU A 39 9.13 -5.75 -22.34
C GLU A 39 8.69 -4.98 -23.58
N ASN A 40 7.48 -4.40 -23.56
CA ASN A 40 6.97 -3.52 -24.63
C ASN A 40 7.69 -2.17 -24.69
N VAL A 41 7.93 -1.54 -23.54
CA VAL A 41 8.48 -0.19 -23.47
C VAL A 41 9.98 -0.17 -23.76
N LEU A 42 10.71 -1.17 -23.29
CA LEU A 42 12.16 -1.25 -23.46
C LEU A 42 12.58 -1.85 -24.80
N SER A 43 11.67 -2.54 -25.51
CA SER A 43 11.91 -3.13 -26.85
C SER A 43 13.25 -3.88 -26.97
N GLY A 44 13.68 -4.50 -25.87
CA GLY A 44 14.98 -5.16 -25.80
C GLY A 44 15.02 -6.40 -26.69
N ASP A 45 16.17 -6.64 -27.33
CA ASP A 45 16.40 -7.91 -28.04
C ASP A 45 16.09 -9.09 -27.10
N SER A 46 15.25 -10.01 -27.59
CA SER A 46 14.84 -11.24 -26.91
C SER A 46 16.01 -11.99 -26.24
N ALA A 47 17.19 -12.00 -26.88
CA ALA A 47 18.37 -12.64 -26.34
C ALA A 47 18.94 -11.91 -25.11
N ARG A 48 18.87 -10.57 -25.08
CA ARG A 48 19.27 -9.75 -23.91
C ARG A 48 18.34 -9.99 -22.74
N LEU A 49 17.03 -10.03 -22.99
CA LEU A 49 16.01 -10.31 -21.99
C LEU A 49 16.17 -11.72 -21.40
N ALA A 50 16.38 -12.74 -22.25
CA ALA A 50 16.63 -14.11 -21.80
C ALA A 50 17.89 -14.23 -20.91
N ARG A 51 18.97 -13.54 -21.27
CA ARG A 51 20.18 -13.46 -20.43
C ARG A 51 19.91 -12.75 -19.11
N GLY A 52 19.13 -11.67 -19.11
CA GLY A 52 18.72 -10.97 -17.89
C GLY A 52 17.92 -11.87 -16.96
N ARG A 53 16.94 -12.61 -17.50
CA ARG A 53 16.14 -13.59 -16.75
C ARG A 53 17.01 -14.68 -16.11
N THR A 54 18.04 -15.13 -16.83
CA THR A 54 19.03 -16.09 -16.32
C THR A 54 19.83 -15.50 -15.15
N TYR A 55 20.24 -14.23 -15.23
CA TYR A 55 20.94 -13.55 -14.14
C TYR A 55 20.07 -13.38 -12.89
N ALA A 56 18.80 -13.02 -13.07
CA ALA A 56 17.82 -12.92 -11.98
C ALA A 56 17.63 -14.27 -11.27
N ARG A 57 17.43 -15.36 -12.02
CA ARG A 57 17.29 -16.72 -11.46
C ARG A 57 18.55 -17.21 -10.76
N ALA A 58 19.73 -16.81 -11.24
CA ALA A 58 21.00 -17.18 -10.66
C ALA A 58 21.31 -16.46 -9.33
N GLY A 59 20.47 -15.52 -8.88
CA GLY A 59 20.72 -14.77 -7.63
C GLY A 59 21.81 -13.73 -7.75
N ARG A 60 22.04 -13.17 -8.95
CA ARG A 60 23.13 -12.20 -9.15
C ARG A 60 22.74 -10.77 -8.81
N THR A 61 21.45 -10.47 -8.73
CA THR A 61 20.94 -9.15 -8.32
C THR A 61 20.82 -9.10 -6.81
N HIS A 62 21.23 -7.99 -6.20
CA HIS A 62 21.14 -7.75 -4.76
C HIS A 62 21.01 -6.25 -4.47
N ASP A 63 20.85 -5.91 -3.20
CA ASP A 63 20.69 -4.52 -2.74
C ASP A 63 19.55 -3.77 -3.48
N LEU A 64 18.46 -4.47 -3.80
CA LEU A 64 17.32 -3.87 -4.50
C LEU A 64 16.55 -2.95 -3.55
N LEU A 65 16.51 -1.66 -3.87
CA LEU A 65 15.80 -0.64 -3.13
C LEU A 65 14.86 0.10 -4.07
N VAL A 66 13.59 0.23 -3.67
CA VAL A 66 12.59 1.07 -4.34
C VAL A 66 12.35 2.27 -3.46
N LYS A 67 12.60 3.48 -3.99
CA LYS A 67 12.36 4.73 -3.25
C LYS A 67 12.20 5.91 -4.18
N GLY A 68 11.15 6.73 -3.94
CA GLY A 68 10.99 8.03 -4.58
C GLY A 68 11.01 7.98 -6.11
N GLY A 69 10.29 7.04 -6.72
CA GLY A 69 10.24 6.88 -8.17
C GLY A 69 11.46 6.20 -8.81
N LYS A 70 12.38 5.67 -7.99
CA LYS A 70 13.60 5.04 -8.48
C LYS A 70 13.79 3.67 -7.86
N VAL A 71 14.34 2.75 -8.65
CA VAL A 71 14.88 1.48 -8.21
C VAL A 71 16.38 1.52 -8.38
N THR A 72 17.09 1.26 -7.29
CA THR A 72 18.53 1.02 -7.32
C THR A 72 18.81 -0.44 -7.00
N ALA A 73 19.81 -1.02 -7.64
CA ALA A 73 20.25 -2.38 -7.38
C ALA A 73 21.71 -2.55 -7.75
N LYS A 74 22.31 -3.64 -7.27
CA LYS A 74 23.61 -4.11 -7.73
C LYS A 74 23.47 -5.47 -8.41
N VAL A 75 24.27 -5.69 -9.45
CA VAL A 75 24.32 -6.98 -10.15
C VAL A 75 25.75 -7.47 -10.25
N THR A 76 26.01 -8.64 -9.68
CA THR A 76 27.31 -9.30 -9.74
C THR A 76 27.54 -9.89 -11.14
N GLY A 77 28.63 -9.48 -11.77
CA GLY A 77 29.01 -9.91 -13.13
C GLY A 77 30.40 -10.52 -13.18
N SER A 78 31.15 -10.19 -14.24
CA SER A 78 32.55 -10.63 -14.41
C SER A 78 33.57 -9.68 -13.78
N ARG A 79 33.20 -8.40 -13.53
CA ARG A 79 34.11 -7.41 -12.91
C ARG A 79 34.33 -7.68 -11.43
N ALA A 80 35.41 -7.08 -10.91
CA ALA A 80 35.75 -7.15 -9.50
C ALA A 80 34.62 -6.64 -8.60
N THR A 81 34.08 -5.47 -8.97
CA THR A 81 32.96 -4.78 -8.32
C THR A 81 31.63 -5.08 -9.02
N PRO A 82 30.52 -5.21 -8.28
CA PRO A 82 29.19 -5.31 -8.86
C PRO A 82 28.82 -4.09 -9.70
N TYR A 83 28.03 -4.28 -10.75
CA TYR A 83 27.48 -3.17 -11.52
C TYR A 83 26.36 -2.50 -10.73
N THR A 84 26.36 -1.17 -10.68
CA THR A 84 25.24 -0.35 -10.18
C THR A 84 24.21 -0.15 -11.29
N ILE A 85 22.93 -0.39 -10.97
CA ILE A 85 21.77 -0.24 -11.84
C ILE A 85 20.83 0.78 -11.22
N THR A 86 20.28 1.66 -12.05
CA THR A 86 19.17 2.55 -11.70
C THR A 86 18.06 2.41 -12.74
N ILE A 87 16.82 2.26 -12.28
CA ILE A 87 15.61 2.33 -13.10
C ILE A 87 14.73 3.41 -12.49
N ALA A 88 14.47 4.49 -13.21
CA ALA A 88 13.61 5.58 -12.76
C ALA A 88 12.31 5.56 -13.57
N LEU A 89 11.17 5.61 -12.89
CA LEU A 89 9.86 5.76 -13.51
C LEU A 89 9.37 7.19 -13.27
N ALA A 90 8.79 7.81 -14.30
CA ALA A 90 8.18 9.13 -14.18
C ALA A 90 7.10 9.11 -13.08
N GLN A 91 7.28 9.98 -12.10
CA GLN A 91 6.30 10.16 -11.02
C GLN A 91 5.02 10.79 -11.57
N LEU A 92 3.87 10.43 -11.00
CA LEU A 92 2.61 11.04 -11.43
C LEU A 92 2.52 12.47 -10.90
N PRO A 93 1.95 13.40 -11.68
CA PRO A 93 1.72 14.75 -11.21
C PRO A 93 0.74 14.75 -10.03
N ALA A 94 0.89 15.73 -9.13
CA ALA A 94 0.03 15.84 -7.94
C ALA A 94 -1.47 15.87 -8.29
N ALA A 95 -1.83 16.52 -9.40
CA ALA A 95 -3.21 16.57 -9.87
C ALA A 95 -3.78 15.18 -10.26
N ALA A 96 -2.97 14.32 -10.87
CA ALA A 96 -3.39 12.94 -11.19
C ALA A 96 -3.59 12.11 -9.92
N TRP A 97 -2.68 12.25 -8.94
CA TRP A 97 -2.84 11.64 -7.63
C TRP A 97 -4.13 12.10 -6.93
N THR A 98 -4.43 13.40 -6.92
CA THR A 98 -5.67 13.91 -6.34
C THR A 98 -6.90 13.33 -7.01
N LYS A 99 -6.95 13.32 -8.35
CA LYS A 99 -8.06 12.72 -9.11
C LYS A 99 -8.23 11.23 -8.80
N ALA A 100 -7.13 10.48 -8.77
CA ALA A 100 -7.17 9.05 -8.47
C ALA A 100 -7.65 8.79 -7.03
N ILE A 101 -7.18 9.56 -6.04
CA ILE A 101 -7.64 9.44 -4.66
C ILE A 101 -9.14 9.71 -4.54
N VAL A 102 -9.64 10.78 -5.18
CA VAL A 102 -11.08 11.11 -5.18
C VAL A 102 -11.89 9.97 -5.80
N ALA A 103 -11.47 9.43 -6.94
CA ALA A 103 -12.15 8.32 -7.59
C ALA A 103 -12.13 7.04 -6.73
N MET A 104 -10.99 6.70 -6.12
CA MET A 104 -10.90 5.55 -5.21
C MET A 104 -11.74 5.74 -3.93
N ALA A 105 -11.86 6.97 -3.43
CA ALA A 105 -12.67 7.30 -2.27
C ALA A 105 -14.18 7.21 -2.57
N GLY A 106 -14.60 7.64 -3.76
CA GLY A 106 -15.99 7.59 -4.21
C GLY A 106 -16.53 6.17 -4.46
N GLU A 107 -15.65 5.19 -4.62
CA GLU A 107 -16.03 3.78 -4.78
C GLU A 107 -15.63 2.96 -3.55
N ALA A 108 -16.63 2.52 -2.77
CA ALA A 108 -16.43 1.77 -1.53
C ALA A 108 -15.57 0.51 -1.71
N ARG A 109 -15.59 -0.14 -2.89
CA ARG A 109 -14.77 -1.33 -3.19
C ARG A 109 -13.28 -1.05 -3.11
N PHE A 110 -12.81 0.01 -3.79
CA PHE A 110 -11.40 0.38 -3.84
C PHE A 110 -10.92 0.79 -2.46
N SER A 111 -11.75 1.59 -1.78
CA SER A 111 -11.45 2.05 -0.44
C SER A 111 -11.30 0.90 0.56
N ALA A 112 -12.25 -0.04 0.57
CA ALA A 112 -12.24 -1.18 1.49
C ALA A 112 -11.01 -2.08 1.26
N GLU A 113 -10.69 -2.37 0.00
CA GLU A 113 -9.54 -3.22 -0.33
C GLU A 113 -8.21 -2.55 0.03
N LEU A 114 -8.02 -1.28 -0.33
CA LEU A 114 -6.79 -0.54 -0.04
C LEU A 114 -6.56 -0.38 1.46
N LEU A 115 -7.61 -0.05 2.22
CA LEU A 115 -7.55 0.05 3.69
C LEU A 115 -7.29 -1.30 4.35
N ALA A 116 -7.75 -2.41 3.75
CA ALA A 116 -7.38 -3.77 4.14
C ALA A 116 -5.98 -4.18 3.67
N GLY A 117 -5.21 -3.27 3.04
CA GLY A 117 -3.87 -3.54 2.57
C GLY A 117 -3.80 -4.44 1.34
N ARG A 118 -4.90 -4.56 0.58
CA ARG A 118 -4.96 -5.30 -0.69
C ARG A 118 -5.00 -4.31 -1.86
N MET A 119 -4.31 -4.63 -2.94
CA MET A 119 -4.32 -3.80 -4.15
C MET A 119 -5.45 -4.27 -5.10
N PRO A 120 -6.47 -3.43 -5.38
CA PRO A 120 -7.57 -3.75 -6.28
C PRO A 120 -7.12 -3.94 -7.70
N LYS A 121 -7.53 -5.02 -8.39
CA LYS A 121 -7.06 -5.35 -9.75
C LYS A 121 -7.36 -4.22 -10.75
N GLU A 122 -8.50 -3.56 -10.62
CA GLU A 122 -8.95 -2.49 -11.52
C GLU A 122 -8.36 -1.11 -11.20
N ILE A 123 -7.41 -1.01 -10.25
CA ILE A 123 -6.89 0.30 -9.83
C ILE A 123 -6.21 1.07 -10.96
N ASP A 124 -5.61 0.37 -11.93
CA ASP A 124 -4.94 1.02 -13.07
C ASP A 124 -5.95 1.78 -13.93
N GLU A 125 -7.20 1.32 -14.01
CA GLU A 125 -8.29 2.01 -14.71
C GLU A 125 -8.61 3.35 -14.06
N VAL A 126 -8.52 3.43 -12.73
CA VAL A 126 -8.69 4.69 -11.98
C VAL A 126 -7.60 5.69 -12.34
N PHE A 127 -6.35 5.22 -12.46
CA PHE A 127 -5.22 6.05 -12.87
C PHE A 127 -5.31 6.46 -14.34
N HIS A 128 -5.77 5.57 -15.22
CA HIS A 128 -6.09 5.89 -16.61
C HIS A 128 -7.15 7.00 -16.71
N ALA A 129 -8.25 6.91 -15.95
CA ALA A 129 -9.29 7.94 -15.91
C ALA A 129 -8.78 9.27 -15.31
N ALA A 130 -7.82 9.21 -14.38
CA ALA A 130 -7.14 10.39 -13.85
C ALA A 130 -6.17 11.05 -14.86
N GLY A 131 -5.93 10.42 -16.01
CA GLY A 131 -5.13 10.94 -17.12
C GLY A 131 -3.66 10.50 -17.08
N THR A 132 -3.26 9.60 -16.17
CA THR A 132 -1.89 9.09 -16.14
C THR A 132 -1.87 7.66 -15.59
N PRO A 133 -1.57 6.64 -16.42
CA PRO A 133 -1.60 5.22 -16.03
C PRO A 133 -0.61 4.88 -14.92
N LEU A 134 -0.88 3.82 -14.14
CA LEU A 134 0.04 3.38 -13.09
C LEU A 134 1.25 2.65 -13.66
N PHE A 135 1.09 1.94 -14.77
CA PHE A 135 2.18 1.27 -15.49
C PHE A 135 2.76 2.16 -16.60
N PRO A 136 4.06 2.06 -16.91
CA PRO A 136 4.64 2.83 -18.01
C PRO A 136 4.00 2.44 -19.34
N THR A 137 3.63 3.45 -20.13
CA THR A 137 3.08 3.23 -21.47
C THR A 137 4.06 3.60 -22.57
N GLN A 138 5.01 4.48 -22.28
CA GLN A 138 5.99 4.99 -23.23
C GLN A 138 7.42 4.84 -22.73
N ARG A 139 8.38 4.69 -23.65
CA ARG A 139 9.83 4.63 -23.35
C ARG A 139 10.33 5.86 -22.62
N THR A 140 9.76 7.03 -22.89
CA THR A 140 10.12 8.29 -22.25
C THR A 140 9.82 8.33 -20.75
N GLU A 141 8.89 7.51 -20.27
CA GLU A 141 8.55 7.43 -18.84
C GLU A 141 9.58 6.66 -18.01
N LEU A 142 10.44 5.85 -18.64
CA LEU A 142 11.30 4.89 -17.96
C LEU A 142 12.77 5.15 -18.26
N VAL A 143 13.54 5.69 -17.34
CA VAL A 143 14.97 5.94 -17.54
C VAL A 143 15.80 4.83 -16.89
N THR A 144 16.56 4.10 -17.69
CA THR A 144 17.43 3.01 -17.26
C THR A 144 18.90 3.43 -17.31
N SER A 145 19.69 2.99 -16.35
CA SER A 145 21.14 3.20 -16.32
C SER A 145 21.85 2.01 -15.72
N CYS A 146 23.00 1.64 -16.28
CA CYS A 146 23.86 0.61 -15.73
C CYS A 146 25.33 0.96 -15.98
N SER A 147 26.15 0.78 -14.94
CA SER A 147 27.61 0.99 -15.00
C SER A 147 28.40 -0.04 -15.85
N CYS A 148 27.71 -0.86 -16.64
CA CYS A 148 28.36 -1.88 -17.46
C CYS A 148 28.77 -1.31 -18.83
N PRO A 149 29.79 -1.88 -19.49
CA PRO A 149 30.23 -1.39 -20.80
C PRO A 149 29.30 -1.78 -21.96
N ASP A 150 28.15 -2.43 -21.69
CA ASP A 150 27.15 -2.78 -22.70
C ASP A 150 26.22 -1.58 -22.92
N TRP A 151 26.30 -1.00 -24.11
CA TRP A 151 25.50 0.16 -24.54
C TRP A 151 24.06 -0.18 -24.92
N GLY A 152 23.68 -1.46 -24.99
CA GLY A 152 22.32 -1.78 -25.39
C GLY A 152 21.34 -1.56 -24.25
N ASP A 153 20.13 -1.16 -24.61
CA ASP A 153 19.08 -0.77 -23.69
C ASP A 153 17.83 -1.66 -23.94
N PRO A 154 17.45 -2.52 -22.98
CA PRO A 154 18.12 -2.77 -21.71
C PRO A 154 19.33 -3.69 -21.90
N CYS A 155 20.38 -3.48 -21.11
CA CYS A 155 21.46 -4.46 -20.97
C CYS A 155 20.95 -5.65 -20.12
N LYS A 156 21.68 -6.77 -20.13
CA LYS A 156 21.28 -7.95 -19.34
C LYS A 156 21.16 -7.67 -17.83
N HIS A 157 21.91 -6.72 -17.28
CA HIS A 157 21.85 -6.39 -15.85
C HIS A 157 20.60 -5.57 -15.52
N VAL A 158 20.28 -4.59 -16.37
CA VAL A 158 19.02 -3.84 -16.30
C VAL A 158 17.84 -4.81 -16.42
N ALA A 159 17.86 -5.72 -17.40
CA ALA A 159 16.82 -6.74 -17.54
C ALA A 159 16.71 -7.65 -16.30
N ALA A 160 17.84 -8.07 -15.72
CA ALA A 160 17.83 -8.86 -14.48
C ALA A 160 17.17 -8.12 -13.32
N THR A 161 17.48 -6.83 -13.13
CA THR A 161 16.85 -6.00 -12.10
C THR A 161 15.35 -5.86 -12.34
N HIS A 162 14.91 -5.66 -13.59
CA HIS A 162 13.48 -5.58 -13.93
C HIS A 162 12.72 -6.86 -13.58
N TYR A 163 13.28 -8.04 -13.84
CA TYR A 163 12.64 -9.31 -13.46
C TYR A 163 12.57 -9.51 -11.95
N VAL A 164 13.64 -9.15 -11.22
CA VAL A 164 13.62 -9.21 -9.75
C VAL A 164 12.60 -8.23 -9.16
N LEU A 165 12.48 -7.04 -9.74
CA LEU A 165 11.46 -6.07 -9.38
C LEU A 165 10.05 -6.60 -9.67
N GLY A 166 9.84 -7.31 -10.78
CA GLY A 166 8.56 -7.98 -11.07
C GLY A 166 8.14 -8.97 -9.97
N GLU A 167 9.06 -9.78 -9.46
CA GLU A 167 8.78 -10.67 -8.32
C GLU A 167 8.63 -9.90 -7.00
N ALA A 168 9.31 -8.76 -6.83
CA ALA A 168 9.08 -7.89 -5.68
C ALA A 168 7.65 -7.30 -5.71
N LEU A 169 7.15 -6.93 -6.88
CA LEU A 169 5.80 -6.45 -7.11
C LEU A 169 4.74 -7.54 -6.91
N ASP A 170 5.07 -8.79 -7.25
CA ASP A 170 4.21 -9.93 -6.93
C ASP A 170 4.02 -10.12 -5.42
N ARG A 171 5.02 -9.72 -4.62
CA ARG A 171 4.97 -9.80 -3.16
C ARG A 171 4.34 -8.56 -2.52
N ASP A 172 4.65 -7.38 -3.03
CA ASP A 172 4.11 -6.11 -2.57
C ASP A 172 3.76 -5.18 -3.75
N PRO A 173 2.50 -5.14 -4.18
CA PRO A 173 2.07 -4.28 -5.29
C PRO A 173 2.10 -2.78 -4.94
N PHE A 174 2.16 -2.39 -3.66
CA PHE A 174 2.21 -0.98 -3.27
C PHE A 174 3.54 -0.31 -3.62
N LEU A 175 4.57 -1.09 -3.96
CA LEU A 175 5.80 -0.56 -4.55
C LEU A 175 5.52 0.21 -5.86
N LEU A 176 4.43 -0.08 -6.58
CA LEU A 176 4.02 0.73 -7.75
C LEU A 176 3.68 2.17 -7.37
N PHE A 177 3.05 2.40 -6.21
CA PHE A 177 2.78 3.76 -5.76
C PHE A 177 4.09 4.49 -5.45
N GLU A 178 5.05 3.79 -4.82
CA GLU A 178 6.33 4.38 -4.48
C GLU A 178 7.16 4.70 -5.73
N LEU A 179 7.06 3.86 -6.77
CA LEU A 179 7.57 4.13 -8.11
C LEU A 179 6.87 5.30 -8.80
N ARG A 180 5.61 5.55 -8.47
CA ARG A 180 4.82 6.67 -8.98
C ARG A 180 4.81 7.90 -8.06
N GLY A 181 5.65 7.90 -7.03
CA GLY A 181 5.97 9.07 -6.20
C GLY A 181 5.17 9.21 -4.89
N ARG A 182 4.40 8.19 -4.47
CA ARG A 182 3.69 8.20 -3.18
C ARG A 182 3.89 6.89 -2.42
N THR A 183 4.08 6.98 -1.11
CA THR A 183 4.13 5.77 -0.28
C THR A 183 2.74 5.20 -0.05
N LYS A 184 2.65 3.91 0.30
CA LYS A 184 1.41 3.28 0.75
C LYS A 184 0.72 4.11 1.84
N ALA A 185 1.47 4.54 2.86
CA ALA A 185 0.93 5.33 3.97
C ALA A 185 0.31 6.65 3.48
N GLN A 186 1.00 7.39 2.60
CA GLN A 186 0.48 8.63 2.03
C GLN A 186 -0.83 8.43 1.26
N VAL A 187 -0.93 7.35 0.48
CA VAL A 187 -2.16 7.03 -0.27
C VAL A 187 -3.30 6.67 0.68
N LEU A 188 -3.04 5.83 1.69
CA LEU A 188 -4.06 5.43 2.66
C LEU A 188 -4.54 6.60 3.53
N ASP A 189 -3.64 7.49 3.94
CA ASP A 189 -4.01 8.69 4.69
C ASP A 189 -4.86 9.64 3.85
N ALA A 190 -4.45 9.91 2.61
CA ALA A 190 -5.23 10.73 1.69
C ALA A 190 -6.62 10.12 1.41
N LEU A 191 -6.71 8.79 1.30
CA LEU A 191 -7.97 8.07 1.11
C LEU A 191 -8.89 8.19 2.33
N ARG A 192 -8.36 8.09 3.56
CA ARG A 192 -9.13 8.32 4.80
C ARG A 192 -9.65 9.73 4.87
N SER A 193 -8.81 10.72 4.56
CA SER A 193 -9.20 12.13 4.53
C SER A 193 -10.28 12.41 3.50
N ALA A 194 -10.17 11.86 2.29
CA ALA A 194 -11.17 12.04 1.24
C ALA A 194 -12.55 11.49 1.63
N ARG A 195 -12.59 10.32 2.29
CA ARG A 195 -13.85 9.72 2.75
C ARG A 195 -14.45 10.38 3.99
N GLY A 196 -13.63 10.98 4.85
CA GLY A 196 -14.09 11.76 5.99
C GLY A 196 -14.60 13.16 5.62
N GLY A 197 -14.43 13.59 4.35
CA GLY A 197 -14.73 14.94 3.87
C GLY A 197 -15.95 15.10 2.97
N GLU A 198 -16.72 14.03 2.69
CA GLU A 198 -17.95 14.10 1.87
C GLU A 198 -19.19 14.63 2.64
N ASP A 199 -18.99 15.42 3.70
CA ASP A 199 -20.01 16.32 4.24
C ASP A 199 -19.67 17.76 3.82
N THR A 200 -20.20 18.20 2.67
CA THR A 200 -20.29 19.64 2.37
C THR A 200 -21.69 19.99 1.83
N PRO A 201 -22.46 20.84 2.54
CA PRO A 201 -23.66 21.47 2.02
C PRO A 201 -23.34 22.47 0.91
N ALA A 202 -24.22 22.56 -0.09
CA ALA A 202 -24.11 23.44 -1.25
C ALA A 202 -23.64 24.89 -0.95
N ALA A 203 -22.61 25.34 -1.65
CA ALA A 203 -22.12 26.71 -1.60
C ALA A 203 -23.04 27.68 -2.36
N ARG A 204 -23.73 28.55 -1.60
CA ARG A 204 -24.18 29.87 -2.06
C ARG A 204 -22.96 30.81 -2.15
N LYS A 205 -22.97 31.69 -3.16
CA LYS A 205 -21.97 32.75 -3.40
C LYS A 205 -21.81 33.69 -2.18
N GLY A 206 -20.57 34.01 -1.80
CA GLY A 206 -20.26 35.07 -0.83
C GLY A 206 -18.74 35.22 -0.58
N ARG A 207 -18.27 36.47 -0.56
CA ARG A 207 -16.85 36.91 -0.51
C ARG A 207 -16.09 36.54 0.78
N ALA A 208 -14.81 36.27 0.59
CA ALA A 208 -13.62 36.43 1.45
C ALA A 208 -13.75 36.95 2.91
N ARG A 209 -13.20 36.19 3.88
CA ARG A 209 -11.96 36.53 4.64
C ARG A 209 -11.51 35.45 5.66
N SER A 210 -10.20 35.19 5.63
CA SER A 210 -9.23 34.78 6.67
C SER A 210 -9.45 33.59 7.63
N ALA A 211 -8.49 32.66 7.53
CA ALA A 211 -7.57 32.16 8.57
C ALA A 211 -8.05 31.24 9.72
N ARG A 212 -7.31 30.12 9.80
CA ARG A 212 -6.84 29.35 10.98
C ARG A 212 -7.70 28.23 11.59
N GLU A 213 -6.96 27.21 12.01
CA GLU A 213 -7.23 25.99 12.79
C GLU A 213 -8.34 25.04 12.32
N GLU A 214 -8.04 23.79 11.93
CA GLU A 214 -7.67 22.63 12.76
C GLU A 214 -8.87 22.03 13.52
N THR A 215 -8.96 20.70 13.42
CA THR A 215 -9.67 19.75 14.29
C THR A 215 -11.16 19.41 14.04
N ASN A 216 -11.35 18.09 13.92
CA ASN A 216 -12.47 17.28 14.39
C ASN A 216 -13.87 17.50 13.81
N ARG A 217 -14.25 16.58 12.91
CA ARG A 217 -15.56 15.92 12.94
C ARG A 217 -15.44 14.49 12.41
N GLU A 218 -15.31 13.56 13.35
CA GLU A 218 -16.04 12.28 13.30
C GLU A 218 -17.56 12.61 13.34
N ALA A 219 -18.53 11.80 12.89
CA ALA A 219 -18.54 10.60 12.08
C ALA A 219 -20.01 10.26 11.71
N GLY A 220 -20.19 9.20 10.92
CA GLY A 220 -21.48 8.54 10.74
C GLY A 220 -21.35 7.24 9.94
N SER A 221 -20.82 6.18 10.56
CA SER A 221 -20.85 4.84 9.96
C SER A 221 -22.29 4.32 9.97
N ALA A 222 -22.96 4.38 8.81
CA ALA A 222 -24.16 3.60 8.57
C ALA A 222 -23.76 2.13 8.44
N LEU A 223 -23.87 1.37 9.54
CA LEU A 223 -23.69 -0.08 9.53
C LEU A 223 -24.64 -0.71 8.51
N LYS A 224 -24.08 -1.43 7.53
CA LYS A 224 -24.88 -2.24 6.60
C LYS A 224 -25.49 -3.41 7.36
N VAL A 225 -26.76 -3.27 7.75
CA VAL A 225 -27.57 -4.39 8.25
C VAL A 225 -27.83 -5.33 7.06
N PRO A 226 -27.41 -6.61 7.12
CA PRO A 226 -27.70 -7.56 6.06
C PRO A 226 -29.22 -7.74 5.94
N LYS A 227 -29.75 -7.49 4.73
CA LYS A 227 -31.15 -7.73 4.42
C LYS A 227 -31.35 -9.23 4.20
N VAL A 228 -31.94 -9.91 5.18
CA VAL A 228 -32.27 -11.34 5.10
C VAL A 228 -33.65 -11.50 4.46
N VAL A 229 -33.74 -12.28 3.39
CA VAL A 229 -35.02 -12.68 2.80
C VAL A 229 -35.51 -13.92 3.56
N LEU A 230 -36.62 -13.80 4.27
CA LEU A 230 -37.20 -14.90 5.05
C LEU A 230 -37.83 -15.92 4.10
N GLY A 231 -37.16 -17.07 3.91
CA GLY A 231 -37.73 -18.23 3.22
C GLY A 231 -38.70 -19.00 4.12
N LYS A 232 -39.60 -19.80 3.53
CA LYS A 232 -40.49 -20.70 4.28
C LYS A 232 -39.65 -21.70 5.10
N ILE A 233 -39.80 -21.69 6.43
CA ILE A 233 -39.19 -22.65 7.36
C ILE A 233 -40.26 -23.67 7.76
N LYS A 234 -39.92 -24.96 7.75
CA LYS A 234 -40.75 -25.99 8.37
C LYS A 234 -40.47 -25.99 9.88
N PRO A 235 -41.46 -26.19 10.76
CA PRO A 235 -41.25 -26.19 12.21
C PRO A 235 -40.15 -27.16 12.69
N ALA A 236 -40.01 -28.31 12.02
CA ALA A 236 -38.98 -29.30 12.33
C ALA A 236 -37.54 -28.84 12.03
N ASP A 237 -37.37 -27.78 11.23
CA ASP A 237 -36.06 -27.25 10.81
C ASP A 237 -35.72 -25.93 11.51
N TYR A 238 -36.48 -25.52 12.54
CA TYR A 238 -36.31 -24.22 13.21
C TYR A 238 -34.98 -24.11 13.94
N ASP A 239 -34.60 -25.13 14.71
CA ASP A 239 -33.36 -25.14 15.51
C ASP A 239 -32.13 -25.60 14.72
N ARG A 240 -32.29 -25.90 13.43
CA ARG A 240 -31.20 -26.42 12.60
C ARG A 240 -30.50 -25.28 11.86
N ALA A 241 -29.27 -24.99 12.27
CA ALA A 241 -28.41 -24.05 11.56
C ALA A 241 -28.27 -24.45 10.08
N ARG A 242 -28.60 -23.53 9.17
CA ARG A 242 -28.55 -23.75 7.72
C ARG A 242 -27.12 -23.75 7.17
N GLU A 243 -26.21 -23.10 7.87
CA GLU A 243 -24.78 -23.01 7.58
C GLU A 243 -24.01 -23.12 8.91
N ALA A 244 -22.71 -23.44 8.83
CA ALA A 244 -21.85 -23.43 10.01
C ALA A 244 -21.81 -22.01 10.60
N MET A 245 -22.11 -21.89 11.89
CA MET A 245 -22.05 -20.60 12.58
C MET A 245 -20.63 -20.04 12.47
N PRO A 246 -20.44 -18.80 11.98
CA PRO A 246 -19.13 -18.21 11.96
C PRO A 246 -18.60 -18.13 13.39
N ALA A 247 -17.31 -18.44 13.57
CA ALA A 247 -16.65 -18.21 14.85
C ALA A 247 -16.69 -16.70 15.14
N LEU A 248 -17.45 -16.31 16.16
CA LEU A 248 -17.51 -14.94 16.63
C LEU A 248 -16.24 -14.67 17.44
N HIS A 249 -15.31 -13.94 16.82
CA HIS A 249 -14.15 -13.41 17.51
C HIS A 249 -14.45 -11.99 17.98
N PHE A 250 -14.49 -11.80 19.29
CA PHE A 250 -14.58 -10.47 19.89
C PHE A 250 -13.16 -10.02 20.25
N SER A 251 -12.73 -8.88 19.73
CA SER A 251 -11.58 -8.15 20.26
C SER A 251 -12.10 -7.01 21.14
N PHE A 252 -11.52 -6.90 22.33
CA PHE A 252 -11.76 -5.80 23.28
C PHE A 252 -10.55 -4.86 23.33
N ASP A 253 -9.81 -4.74 22.22
CA ASP A 253 -8.65 -3.86 22.14
C ASP A 253 -9.07 -2.40 22.30
N ALA A 254 -8.25 -1.63 23.02
CA ALA A 254 -8.47 -0.20 23.16
C ALA A 254 -8.40 0.47 21.77
N PRO A 255 -9.33 1.38 21.43
CA PRO A 255 -9.27 2.11 20.18
C PRO A 255 -7.96 2.91 20.08
N SER A 256 -7.33 2.89 18.91
CA SER A 256 -6.05 3.57 18.67
C SER A 256 -6.16 5.10 18.65
N SER A 257 -7.38 5.65 18.54
CA SER A 257 -7.66 7.07 18.61
C SER A 257 -8.44 7.43 19.89
N HIS A 258 -7.91 8.41 20.62
CA HIS A 258 -8.52 8.92 21.85
C HIS A 258 -9.85 9.64 21.55
N GLY A 259 -10.91 9.32 22.27
CA GLY A 259 -12.19 10.02 22.15
C GLY A 259 -13.03 9.65 20.91
N ALA A 260 -12.68 8.57 20.19
CA ALA A 260 -13.28 8.22 18.90
C ALA A 260 -14.79 7.96 18.90
N VAL A 261 -15.36 7.64 20.07
CA VAL A 261 -16.83 7.50 20.22
C VAL A 261 -17.47 8.87 20.41
N LEU A 262 -16.82 9.75 21.16
CA LEU A 262 -17.37 11.06 21.49
C LEU A 262 -17.40 11.98 20.30
N ARG A 263 -16.34 11.99 19.47
CA ARG A 263 -16.40 12.77 18.25
C ARG A 263 -17.35 12.09 17.25
N GLN A 264 -17.54 10.76 17.25
CA GLN A 264 -18.54 10.08 16.42
C GLN A 264 -19.98 10.51 16.73
N LEU A 265 -20.28 10.78 18.00
CA LEU A 265 -21.58 11.28 18.45
C LEU A 265 -21.82 12.76 18.08
N GLY A 266 -20.76 13.49 17.72
CA GLY A 266 -20.82 14.90 17.39
C GLY A 266 -21.09 15.80 18.60
N VAL A 267 -21.39 17.08 18.32
CA VAL A 267 -21.69 18.07 19.35
C VAL A 267 -23.21 18.11 19.57
N PRO A 268 -23.72 17.86 20.80
CA PRO A 268 -25.14 17.99 21.09
C PRO A 268 -25.63 19.42 20.84
N ALA A 269 -26.87 19.57 20.37
CA ALA A 269 -27.45 20.88 20.07
C ALA A 269 -27.52 21.84 21.29
N ALA A 270 -27.56 21.29 22.51
CA ALA A 270 -27.58 22.06 23.77
C ALA A 270 -26.19 22.39 24.32
N TRP A 271 -25.11 22.08 23.60
CA TRP A 271 -23.75 22.35 24.06
C TRP A 271 -23.41 23.84 23.97
N SER A 272 -22.92 24.42 25.07
CA SER A 272 -22.65 25.85 25.18
C SER A 272 -21.23 26.19 25.65
N ALA A 273 -20.38 25.18 25.86
CA ALA A 273 -19.00 25.40 26.27
C ALA A 273 -18.10 25.63 25.05
N ASP A 274 -17.07 26.46 25.22
CA ASP A 274 -16.11 26.81 24.15
C ASP A 274 -15.24 25.63 23.72
N VAL A 275 -15.10 24.61 24.57
CA VAL A 275 -14.36 23.38 24.30
C VAL A 275 -15.33 22.32 23.79
N SER A 276 -14.92 21.52 22.80
CA SER A 276 -15.79 20.48 22.28
C SER A 276 -16.13 19.43 23.35
N PRO A 277 -17.34 18.82 23.33
CA PRO A 277 -17.68 17.75 24.27
C PRO A 277 -16.70 16.58 24.17
N ALA A 278 -16.16 16.32 22.98
CA ALA A 278 -15.15 15.29 22.80
C ALA A 278 -13.87 15.59 23.56
N GLU A 279 -13.36 16.82 23.52
CA GLU A 279 -12.18 17.21 24.29
C GLU A 279 -12.44 17.20 25.80
N MET A 280 -13.60 17.72 26.22
CA MET A 280 -13.97 17.79 27.64
C MET A 280 -14.20 16.41 28.26
N LEU A 281 -14.91 15.52 27.55
CA LEU A 281 -15.34 14.23 28.10
C LEU A 281 -14.35 13.10 27.84
N SER A 282 -13.40 13.25 26.89
CA SER A 282 -12.44 12.18 26.56
C SER A 282 -11.69 11.63 27.76
N PRO A 283 -11.16 12.45 28.70
CA PRO A 283 -10.47 11.92 29.88
C PRO A 283 -11.39 11.11 30.80
N LEU A 284 -12.64 11.54 30.96
CA LEU A 284 -13.63 10.88 31.83
C LEU A 284 -14.11 9.56 31.22
N VAL A 285 -14.44 9.57 29.92
CA VAL A 285 -14.84 8.37 29.18
C VAL A 285 -13.72 7.34 29.15
N ARG A 286 -12.46 7.78 29.01
CA ARG A 286 -11.30 6.89 29.10
C ARG A 286 -11.21 6.20 30.47
N LYS A 287 -11.28 6.96 31.57
CA LYS A 287 -11.26 6.38 32.92
C LYS A 287 -12.41 5.40 33.16
N ALA A 288 -13.61 5.74 32.68
CA ALA A 288 -14.78 4.86 32.77
C ALA A 288 -14.59 3.57 31.95
N ALA A 289 -14.04 3.66 30.74
CA ALA A 289 -13.75 2.51 29.88
C ALA A 289 -12.67 1.59 30.48
N GLU A 290 -11.62 2.16 31.08
CA GLU A 290 -10.57 1.41 31.78
C GLU A 290 -11.13 0.68 33.02
N ALA A 291 -12.02 1.31 33.79
CA ALA A 291 -12.72 0.67 34.90
C ALA A 291 -13.66 -0.45 34.43
N ALA A 292 -14.47 -0.20 33.38
CA ALA A 292 -15.36 -1.20 32.81
C ALA A 292 -14.59 -2.42 32.26
N ARG A 293 -13.42 -2.21 31.64
CA ARG A 293 -12.54 -3.29 31.18
C ARG A 293 -12.04 -4.14 32.35
N ARG A 294 -11.56 -3.52 33.42
CA ARG A 294 -11.11 -4.23 34.63
C ARG A 294 -12.21 -5.12 35.20
N ILE A 295 -13.43 -4.59 35.31
CA ILE A 295 -14.61 -5.34 35.77
C ILE A 295 -14.91 -6.51 34.82
N ALA A 296 -14.95 -6.27 33.51
CA ALA A 296 -15.28 -7.28 32.51
C ALA A 296 -14.23 -8.41 32.42
N MET A 297 -12.97 -8.10 32.69
CA MET A 297 -11.85 -9.06 32.68
C MET A 297 -11.59 -9.70 34.05
N ALA A 298 -12.40 -9.39 35.07
CA ALA A 298 -12.22 -9.83 36.46
C ALA A 298 -10.79 -9.56 37.01
N GLU A 299 -10.15 -8.48 36.56
CA GLU A 299 -8.87 -8.02 37.08
C GLU A 299 -9.12 -7.50 38.51
N GLN A 300 -8.78 -8.29 39.53
CA GLN A 300 -8.90 -7.86 40.93
C GLN A 300 -8.01 -6.64 41.17
N ASP A 301 -8.56 -5.58 41.77
CA ASP A 301 -7.78 -4.43 42.22
C ASP A 301 -6.73 -4.93 43.22
N LEU A 302 -5.47 -4.95 42.81
CA LEU A 302 -4.34 -4.99 43.73
C LEU A 302 -4.49 -3.75 44.63
N GLN A 303 -4.94 -3.98 45.86
CA GLN A 303 -4.92 -2.98 46.91
C GLN A 303 -3.51 -2.39 46.99
N VAL A 304 -3.39 -1.13 46.57
CA VAL A 304 -2.23 -0.32 46.90
C VAL A 304 -2.25 -0.20 48.42
N ALA A 305 -1.26 -0.82 49.07
CA ALA A 305 -1.04 -0.67 50.50
C ALA A 305 -0.93 0.83 50.82
N PRO A 306 -1.54 1.30 51.92
CA PRO A 306 -1.36 2.69 52.33
C PRO A 306 0.12 2.88 52.67
N ASP A 307 0.74 3.89 52.05
CA ASP A 307 2.03 4.42 52.48
C ASP A 307 1.89 4.79 53.95
N ASN A 308 2.64 4.07 54.78
CA ASN A 308 2.69 4.26 56.21
C ASN A 308 3.43 5.57 56.50
N GLU A 309 2.79 6.47 57.23
CA GLU A 309 3.37 7.72 57.72
C GLU A 309 4.66 7.45 58.51
N GLY A 310 5.66 8.30 58.26
CA GLY A 310 6.86 8.50 59.07
C GLY A 310 7.35 9.92 58.87
#